data_AF-A0AAD6GDV5-F1
#
_entry.id   AF-A0AAD6GDV5-F1
#
_cell.length_a   1.000
_cell.length_b   1.000
_cell.length_c   1.000
_cell.angle_alpha   90.00
_cell.angle_beta   90.00
_cell.angle_gamma   90.00
#
_symmetry.space_group_name_H-M   'P 1'
#
loop_
_entity.id
_entity.type
_entity.pdbx_description
1 polymer ?
#
loop_
_entity_poly.entity_id
_entity_poly.type
_entity_poly.pdbx_seq_one_letter_code
_entity_poly.pdbx_strand_id
1 'polypeptide(L)'
;MVQPLFIAQEALCFYPISTIYDSCPRYLFYALLLASCLTRWTGWLADVFLGAAATYAGTAAIEAFILVSSDQIAQEPTLVSIPYVAENSTLWGSFPQLITQTDQIILQPSALELDGDAVMAIVITGYLVFLPLQCWSRVLTQERARILLFYLWNILMLAGSICALVYAAKSREIPTQYMFCYPDVPPYQSTSNDGWESTWRTSTWNSSIWETFSNITKWGEIGDICYNPCFNTSQILRQTTTLESWVTERRSEASHGNRIWDRLIYSNRYIYSLIILCFILNIVLLTFKFLPYKSRIPSAQIVVIWRAKKEIWRSFKDEFKESLSTPRNGLETKETYNTKNSRSCWSRIRPVFTIRFLKAFLRIIADLGILFGLLFSMIISPLTIIGFVAYIEWWIHNDGPSQENPQQVGQWSYLVSIGLLVTSAGILTLKYRLASAKELDTEIETLRAHLEKLEKRRGSLN
;
A
#
# COMPACT_ATOMS: atom_id res chain seq x y z
N MET A 1 54.35 -6.96 2.13
CA MET A 1 53.12 -6.17 1.93
C MET A 1 52.86 -5.44 3.22
N VAL A 2 52.80 -4.11 3.18
CA VAL A 2 52.44 -3.31 4.36
C VAL A 2 50.94 -3.50 4.57
N GLN A 3 50.53 -3.98 5.74
CA GLN A 3 49.11 -4.04 6.09
C GLN A 3 48.58 -2.60 6.19
N PRO A 4 47.40 -2.31 5.63
CA PRO A 4 46.82 -0.97 5.72
C PRO A 4 46.49 -0.64 7.18
N LEU A 5 46.53 0.63 7.57
CA LEU A 5 46.22 1.04 8.95
C LEU A 5 44.77 0.70 9.33
N PHE A 6 43.85 0.87 8.38
CA PHE A 6 42.44 0.52 8.47
C PHE A 6 41.94 0.20 7.06
N ILE A 7 40.73 -0.32 6.97
CA ILE A 7 40.07 -0.61 5.71
C ILE A 7 38.67 -0.03 5.68
N ALA A 8 38.15 0.19 4.47
CA ALA A 8 36.80 0.63 4.23
C ALA A 8 35.98 -0.50 3.61
N GLN A 9 34.78 -0.70 4.12
CA GLN A 9 33.82 -1.68 3.61
C GLN A 9 32.43 -1.04 3.52
N GLU A 10 31.64 -1.48 2.54
CA GLU A 10 30.23 -1.10 2.44
C GLU A 10 29.42 -1.64 3.62
N ALA A 11 28.59 -0.76 4.17
CA ALA A 11 27.71 -1.05 5.28
C ALA A 11 26.28 -0.64 4.92
N LEU A 12 25.30 -1.25 5.57
CA LEU A 12 23.92 -0.77 5.58
C LEU A 12 23.62 -0.21 6.97
N CYS A 13 23.23 1.06 7.05
CA CYS A 13 22.79 1.66 8.29
C CYS A 13 21.28 1.89 8.25
N PHE A 14 20.57 1.37 9.24
CA PHE A 14 19.13 1.39 9.24
C PHE A 14 18.54 1.45 10.65
N TYR A 15 17.35 2.02 10.74
CA TYR A 15 16.47 1.89 11.89
C TYR A 15 15.66 0.59 11.73
N PRO A 16 15.68 -0.30 12.73
CA PRO A 16 15.01 -1.59 12.65
C PRO A 16 13.49 -1.42 12.62
N ILE A 17 12.80 -2.42 12.07
CA ILE A 17 11.34 -2.43 12.00
C ILE A 17 10.75 -2.32 13.41
N SER A 18 9.84 -1.37 13.59
CA SER A 18 9.10 -1.17 14.82
C SER A 18 8.36 -2.42 15.24
N THR A 19 8.35 -2.70 16.55
CA THR A 19 7.59 -3.83 17.12
C THR A 19 6.11 -3.87 16.73
N ILE A 20 5.48 -2.71 16.48
CA ILE A 20 4.08 -2.66 16.03
C ILE A 20 3.90 -3.08 14.57
N TYR A 21 4.94 -2.93 13.74
CA TYR A 21 4.94 -3.30 12.34
C TYR A 21 5.69 -4.61 12.06
N ASP A 22 6.13 -5.30 13.11
CA ASP A 22 6.79 -6.60 13.01
C ASP A 22 5.86 -7.68 12.41
N SER A 23 6.44 -8.84 12.09
CA SER A 23 5.82 -9.96 11.39
C SER A 23 4.52 -10.42 12.06
N CYS A 24 4.48 -10.50 13.39
CA CYS A 24 3.30 -10.99 14.11
C CYS A 24 2.07 -10.07 13.93
N PRO A 25 2.14 -8.76 14.22
CA PRO A 25 1.08 -7.81 13.88
C PRO A 25 0.66 -7.82 12.41
N ARG A 26 1.61 -7.90 11.46
CA ARG A 26 1.28 -7.97 10.02
C ARG A 26 0.51 -9.24 9.65
N TYR A 27 0.93 -10.39 10.13
CA TYR A 27 0.20 -11.65 9.90
C TYR A 27 -1.18 -11.64 10.55
N LEU A 28 -1.30 -11.07 11.75
CA LEU A 28 -2.60 -10.88 12.40
C LEU A 28 -3.51 -9.98 11.55
N PHE A 29 -2.96 -8.89 10.99
CA PHE A 29 -3.69 -8.01 10.08
C PHE A 29 -4.21 -8.75 8.83
N TYR A 30 -3.36 -9.54 8.16
CA TYR A 30 -3.82 -10.33 7.01
C TYR A 30 -4.87 -11.37 7.40
N ALA A 31 -4.71 -12.01 8.56
CA ALA A 31 -5.68 -12.96 9.09
C ALA A 31 -7.02 -12.26 9.39
N LEU A 32 -7.01 -11.04 9.94
CA LEU A 32 -8.22 -10.24 10.20
C LEU A 32 -8.91 -9.83 8.89
N LEU A 33 -8.17 -9.46 7.84
CA LEU A 33 -8.75 -9.18 6.52
C LEU A 33 -9.38 -10.43 5.89
N LEU A 34 -8.72 -11.57 6.00
CA LEU A 34 -9.26 -12.86 5.56
C LEU A 34 -10.51 -13.24 6.35
N ALA A 35 -10.46 -13.12 7.69
CA ALA A 35 -11.58 -13.40 8.57
C ALA A 35 -12.77 -12.47 8.26
N SER A 36 -12.52 -11.19 7.99
CA SER A 36 -13.56 -10.23 7.56
C SER A 36 -14.24 -10.66 6.25
N CYS A 37 -13.46 -11.19 5.30
CA CYS A 37 -14.00 -11.75 4.06
C CYS A 37 -14.84 -13.04 4.29
N LEU A 38 -14.37 -13.95 5.14
CA LEU A 38 -15.03 -15.23 5.42
C LEU A 38 -16.30 -15.06 6.26
N THR A 39 -16.27 -14.16 7.25
CA THR A 39 -17.36 -13.89 8.20
C THR A 39 -18.38 -12.88 7.68
N ARG A 40 -18.35 -12.56 6.39
CA ARG A 40 -19.26 -11.59 5.75
C ARG A 40 -20.76 -11.81 5.96
N TRP A 41 -21.16 -13.03 6.34
CA TRP A 41 -22.54 -13.42 6.61
C TRP A 41 -22.97 -13.15 8.06
N THR A 42 -22.01 -13.09 8.97
CA THR A 42 -22.19 -12.81 10.40
C THR A 42 -21.83 -11.35 10.64
N GLY A 43 -22.80 -10.45 10.43
CA GLY A 43 -22.57 -9.00 10.34
C GLY A 43 -21.74 -8.40 11.48
N TRP A 44 -22.09 -8.70 12.74
CA TRP A 44 -21.39 -8.13 13.90
C TRP A 44 -19.91 -8.55 13.98
N LEU A 45 -19.59 -9.79 13.61
CA LEU A 45 -18.25 -10.34 13.69
C LEU A 45 -17.35 -9.76 12.60
N ALA A 46 -17.90 -9.59 11.40
CA ALA A 46 -17.23 -8.91 10.29
C ALA A 46 -16.91 -7.44 10.62
N ASP A 47 -17.82 -6.74 11.32
CA ASP A 47 -17.59 -5.36 11.74
C ASP A 47 -16.41 -5.23 12.73
N VAL A 48 -16.28 -6.18 13.67
CA VAL A 48 -15.19 -6.19 14.66
C VAL A 48 -13.85 -6.45 13.99
N PHE A 49 -13.75 -7.51 13.17
CA PHE A 49 -12.51 -7.86 12.50
C PHE A 49 -12.06 -6.78 11.51
N LEU A 50 -13.00 -6.24 10.76
CA LEU A 50 -12.71 -5.17 9.83
C LEU A 50 -12.33 -3.88 10.57
N GLY A 51 -13.03 -3.54 11.66
CA GLY A 51 -12.70 -2.37 12.47
C GLY A 51 -11.27 -2.43 13.00
N ALA A 52 -10.86 -3.59 13.54
CA ALA A 52 -9.49 -3.82 14.01
C ALA A 52 -8.46 -3.77 12.88
N ALA A 53 -8.76 -4.34 11.72
CA ALA A 53 -7.86 -4.25 10.55
C ALA A 53 -7.76 -2.82 10.01
N ALA A 54 -8.88 -2.09 9.98
CA ALA A 54 -8.96 -0.73 9.48
C ALA A 54 -8.23 0.27 10.39
N THR A 55 -8.27 0.08 11.72
CA THR A 55 -7.51 0.92 12.66
C THR A 55 -6.02 0.69 12.53
N TYR A 56 -5.58 -0.57 12.47
CA TYR A 56 -4.17 -0.91 12.25
C TYR A 56 -3.65 -0.39 10.91
N ALA A 57 -4.43 -0.52 9.84
CA ALA A 57 -4.06 0.05 8.55
C ALA A 57 -4.09 1.59 8.57
N GLY A 58 -5.02 2.18 9.32
CA GLY A 58 -5.12 3.62 9.53
C GLY A 58 -3.93 4.21 10.27
N THR A 59 -3.41 3.52 11.30
CA THR A 59 -2.18 3.93 11.99
C THR A 59 -0.99 3.83 11.05
N ALA A 60 -0.88 2.77 10.25
CA ALA A 60 0.16 2.66 9.22
C ALA A 60 0.07 3.76 8.15
N ALA A 61 -1.13 4.19 7.76
CA ALA A 61 -1.29 5.30 6.81
C ALA A 61 -0.80 6.63 7.39
N ILE A 62 -1.00 6.87 8.68
CA ILE A 62 -0.46 8.06 9.35
C ILE A 62 1.07 7.97 9.45
N GLU A 63 1.62 6.79 9.74
CA GLU A 63 3.07 6.57 9.71
C GLU A 63 3.65 6.88 8.33
N ALA A 64 3.00 6.45 7.24
CA ALA A 64 3.41 6.78 5.87
C ALA A 64 3.43 8.30 5.61
N PHE A 65 2.51 9.06 6.21
CA PHE A 65 2.52 10.53 6.13
C PHE A 65 3.72 11.12 6.84
N ILE A 66 4.04 10.60 8.03
CA ILE A 66 5.17 11.09 8.81
C ILE A 66 6.48 10.76 8.10
N LEU A 67 6.66 9.53 7.62
CA LEU A 67 7.85 9.09 6.88
C LEU A 67 8.13 9.95 5.63
N VAL A 68 7.09 10.27 4.84
CA VAL A 68 7.24 11.18 3.68
C VAL A 68 7.60 12.60 4.09
N SER A 69 7.12 13.07 5.24
CA SER A 69 7.38 14.43 5.73
C SER A 69 8.71 14.55 6.49
N SER A 70 9.22 13.44 7.01
CA SER A 70 10.42 13.37 7.85
C SER A 70 11.65 13.15 6.98
N ASP A 71 12.05 14.18 6.25
CA ASP A 71 13.32 14.17 5.54
C ASP A 71 14.49 14.20 6.51
N GLN A 72 15.36 13.20 6.44
CA GLN A 72 16.65 13.28 7.12
C GLN A 72 17.43 14.47 6.55
N ILE A 73 18.08 15.24 7.44
CA ILE A 73 18.96 16.34 7.03
C ILE A 73 20.14 15.72 6.29
N ALA A 74 20.10 15.78 4.97
CA ALA A 74 21.17 15.27 4.13
C ALA A 74 22.48 16.01 4.47
N GLN A 75 23.48 15.26 4.92
CA GLN A 75 24.81 15.82 5.10
C GLN A 75 25.44 16.10 3.72
N GLU A 76 26.28 17.13 3.64
CA GLU A 76 27.03 17.40 2.42
C GLU A 76 28.02 16.26 2.14
N PRO A 77 28.13 15.81 0.87
CA PRO A 77 29.07 14.75 0.50
C PRO A 77 30.51 15.23 0.71
N THR A 78 31.31 14.43 1.40
CA THR A 78 32.70 14.75 1.72
C THR A 78 33.66 13.71 1.14
N LEU A 79 34.78 14.17 0.59
CA LEU A 79 35.82 13.28 0.08
C LEU A 79 36.71 12.80 1.23
N VAL A 80 36.84 11.48 1.38
CA VAL A 80 37.64 10.84 2.43
C VAL A 80 38.70 9.95 1.78
N SER A 81 39.96 10.13 2.18
CA SER A 81 41.07 9.29 1.72
C SER A 81 41.15 7.99 2.52
N ILE A 82 41.32 6.87 1.84
CA ILE A 82 41.40 5.51 2.42
C ILE A 82 42.72 4.82 2.01
N PRO A 83 43.24 3.89 2.84
CA PRO A 83 44.38 3.08 2.46
C PRO A 83 44.10 2.25 1.22
N TYR A 84 45.02 2.29 0.24
CA TYR A 84 44.87 1.53 -0.99
C TYR A 84 44.96 0.02 -0.71
N VAL A 85 43.92 -0.72 -1.08
CA VAL A 85 43.87 -2.19 -1.02
C VAL A 85 43.75 -2.77 -2.42
N ALA A 86 44.68 -3.66 -2.78
CA ALA A 86 44.63 -4.37 -4.05
C ALA A 86 43.51 -5.43 -4.04
N GLU A 87 42.90 -5.67 -5.19
CA GLU A 87 41.82 -6.66 -5.35
C GLU A 87 42.26 -8.08 -4.95
N ASN A 88 43.54 -8.40 -5.10
CA ASN A 88 44.13 -9.71 -4.83
C ASN A 88 44.42 -9.93 -3.33
N SER A 89 43.88 -9.07 -2.46
CA SER A 89 44.12 -9.07 -1.02
C SER A 89 43.57 -10.33 -0.34
N THR A 90 44.27 -10.80 0.70
CA THR A 90 43.79 -11.88 1.58
C THR A 90 42.62 -11.46 2.47
N LEU A 91 42.31 -10.16 2.54
CA LEU A 91 41.26 -9.59 3.40
C LEU A 91 39.84 -9.95 2.95
N TRP A 92 39.64 -10.38 1.70
CA TRP A 92 38.32 -10.81 1.21
C TRP A 92 37.68 -11.97 1.99
N GLY A 93 38.50 -12.77 2.69
CA GLY A 93 37.98 -13.85 3.54
C GLY A 93 37.26 -13.35 4.80
N SER A 94 37.63 -12.16 5.28
CA SER A 94 37.12 -11.56 6.52
C SER A 94 36.20 -10.35 6.26
N PHE A 95 36.33 -9.70 5.10
CA PHE A 95 35.61 -8.48 4.73
C PHE A 95 34.89 -8.70 3.39
N PRO A 96 33.59 -9.05 3.41
CA PRO A 96 32.88 -9.49 2.20
C PRO A 96 32.63 -8.40 1.15
N GLN A 97 32.56 -7.12 1.55
CA GLN A 97 32.31 -5.96 0.68
C GLN A 97 33.40 -4.90 0.84
N LEU A 98 34.64 -5.35 0.74
CA LEU A 98 35.83 -4.51 0.86
C LEU A 98 35.97 -3.55 -0.33
N ILE A 99 36.24 -2.28 -0.05
CA ILE A 99 36.58 -1.30 -1.08
C ILE A 99 38.02 -1.53 -1.53
N THR A 100 38.21 -1.72 -2.84
CA THR A 100 39.52 -2.03 -3.44
C THR A 100 39.79 -1.14 -4.65
N GLN A 101 41.06 -1.06 -5.05
CA GLN A 101 41.53 -0.30 -6.22
C GLN A 101 41.29 1.23 -6.17
N THR A 102 40.90 1.78 -5.03
CA THR A 102 40.72 3.22 -4.84
C THR A 102 41.41 3.69 -3.56
N ASP A 103 41.81 4.96 -3.53
CA ASP A 103 42.40 5.65 -2.38
C ASP A 103 41.48 6.76 -1.83
N GLN A 104 40.30 6.94 -2.45
CA GLN A 104 39.33 7.97 -2.09
C GLN A 104 37.90 7.45 -2.26
N ILE A 105 37.03 7.87 -1.34
CA ILE A 105 35.59 7.60 -1.38
C ILE A 105 34.80 8.86 -1.04
N ILE A 106 33.56 8.93 -1.53
CA ILE A 106 32.63 10.00 -1.19
C ILE A 106 31.79 9.51 -0.03
N LEU A 107 32.00 10.10 1.15
CA LEU A 107 31.26 9.79 2.35
C LEU A 107 30.10 10.76 2.53
N GLN A 108 28.89 10.21 2.52
CA GLN A 108 27.65 10.93 2.84
C GLN A 108 26.82 10.10 3.83
N PRO A 109 26.95 10.38 5.15
CA PRO A 109 26.23 9.66 6.19
C PRO A 109 24.71 9.79 6.02
N SER A 110 24.02 8.65 6.02
CA SER A 110 22.57 8.54 5.94
C SER A 110 22.11 7.24 6.62
N ALA A 111 20.84 7.18 7.00
CA ALA A 111 20.23 5.95 7.52
C ALA A 111 18.91 5.64 6.80
N LEU A 112 18.64 4.36 6.59
CA LEU A 112 17.35 3.86 6.07
C LEU A 112 16.36 3.65 7.23
N GLU A 113 15.08 3.87 7.02
CA GLU A 113 14.03 3.46 7.98
C GLU A 113 13.23 2.30 7.40
N LEU A 114 13.37 1.13 8.03
CA LEU A 114 12.77 -0.13 7.56
C LEU A 114 11.27 -0.22 7.81
N ASP A 115 10.71 0.66 8.66
CA ASP A 115 9.25 0.77 8.80
C ASP A 115 8.55 1.10 7.48
N GLY A 116 9.23 1.75 6.54
CA GLY A 116 8.65 2.12 5.25
C GLY A 116 8.09 0.94 4.47
N ASP A 117 8.78 -0.19 4.46
CA ASP A 117 8.37 -1.36 3.68
C ASP A 117 7.26 -2.15 4.37
N ALA A 118 7.33 -2.25 5.70
CA ALA A 118 6.26 -2.82 6.51
C ALA A 118 4.97 -2.00 6.41
N VAL A 119 5.07 -0.67 6.48
CA VAL A 119 3.95 0.26 6.29
C VAL A 119 3.39 0.16 4.88
N MET A 120 4.25 0.10 3.85
CA MET A 120 3.84 -0.08 2.46
C MET A 120 3.01 -1.36 2.27
N ALA A 121 3.44 -2.48 2.87
CA ALA A 121 2.72 -3.74 2.83
C ALA A 121 1.29 -3.60 3.38
N ILE A 122 1.14 -2.90 4.51
CA ILE A 122 -0.15 -2.72 5.20
C ILE A 122 -1.09 -1.80 4.41
N VAL A 123 -0.63 -0.61 4.03
CA VAL A 123 -1.50 0.41 3.40
C VAL A 123 -1.94 0.01 2.00
N ILE A 124 -1.04 -0.61 1.21
CA ILE A 124 -1.39 -1.10 -0.13
C ILE A 124 -2.37 -2.26 0.01
N THR A 125 -2.09 -3.25 0.85
CA THR A 125 -3.01 -4.39 1.06
C THR A 125 -4.38 -3.91 1.55
N GLY A 126 -4.42 -2.98 2.51
CA GLY A 126 -5.66 -2.37 3.00
C GLY A 126 -6.46 -1.68 1.89
N TYR A 127 -5.79 -0.91 1.02
CA TYR A 127 -6.44 -0.28 -0.12
C TYR A 127 -6.96 -1.29 -1.15
N LEU A 128 -6.19 -2.32 -1.47
CA LEU A 128 -6.56 -3.33 -2.47
C LEU A 128 -7.74 -4.19 -2.03
N VAL A 129 -7.83 -4.51 -0.73
CA VAL A 129 -8.92 -5.31 -0.16
C VAL A 129 -10.25 -4.55 -0.11
N PHE A 130 -10.24 -3.21 -0.22
CA PHE A 130 -11.46 -2.42 -0.23
C PHE A 130 -12.43 -2.82 -1.36
N LEU A 131 -11.91 -3.00 -2.57
CA LEU A 131 -12.70 -3.27 -3.77
C LEU A 131 -13.46 -4.62 -3.71
N PRO A 132 -12.84 -5.75 -3.31
CA PRO A 132 -13.59 -6.98 -3.06
C PRO A 132 -14.57 -6.84 -1.89
N LEU A 133 -14.22 -6.15 -0.80
CA LEU A 133 -15.14 -5.95 0.33
C LEU A 133 -16.39 -5.15 -0.06
N GLN A 134 -16.25 -4.10 -0.87
CA GLN A 134 -17.37 -3.29 -1.37
C GLN A 134 -18.34 -4.14 -2.23
N CYS A 135 -17.81 -5.06 -3.02
CA CYS A 135 -18.63 -5.91 -3.89
C CYS A 135 -19.19 -7.15 -3.17
N TRP A 136 -18.49 -7.69 -2.17
CA TRP A 136 -18.86 -8.93 -1.49
C TRP A 136 -19.80 -8.76 -0.30
N SER A 137 -19.82 -7.57 0.31
CA SER A 137 -20.58 -7.34 1.54
C SER A 137 -21.91 -6.60 1.32
N ARG A 138 -23.01 -7.32 1.59
CA ARG A 138 -24.36 -6.74 1.66
C ARG A 138 -24.57 -5.90 2.92
N VAL A 139 -23.96 -6.29 4.04
CA VAL A 139 -24.15 -5.64 5.35
C VAL A 139 -23.55 -4.23 5.36
N LEU A 140 -22.44 -4.05 4.65
CA LEU A 140 -21.70 -2.78 4.60
C LEU A 140 -22.33 -1.73 3.66
N THR A 141 -23.29 -2.13 2.84
CA THR A 141 -23.95 -1.25 1.86
C THR A 141 -25.34 -0.80 2.26
N GLN A 142 -25.83 -1.22 3.43
CA GLN A 142 -27.22 -1.01 3.84
C GLN A 142 -27.41 0.27 4.68
N GLU A 143 -26.43 0.64 5.51
CA GLU A 143 -26.49 1.84 6.36
C GLU A 143 -25.59 2.97 5.83
N ARG A 144 -26.12 4.19 5.74
CA ARG A 144 -25.34 5.36 5.24
C ARG A 144 -24.10 5.66 6.09
N ALA A 145 -24.21 5.57 7.42
CA ALA A 145 -23.09 5.81 8.32
C ALA A 145 -21.92 4.84 8.08
N ARG A 146 -22.24 3.56 7.83
CA ARG A 146 -21.24 2.53 7.50
C ARG A 146 -20.59 2.76 6.14
N ILE A 147 -21.37 3.18 5.16
CA ILE A 147 -20.86 3.58 3.84
C ILE A 147 -19.85 4.73 3.98
N LEU A 148 -20.17 5.74 4.78
CA LEU A 148 -19.29 6.88 5.03
C LEU A 148 -17.98 6.44 5.68
N LEU A 149 -18.03 5.60 6.72
CA LEU A 149 -16.84 5.04 7.38
C LEU A 149 -15.96 4.27 6.41
N PHE A 150 -16.56 3.43 5.58
CA PHE A 150 -15.87 2.70 4.53
C PHE A 150 -15.13 3.63 3.57
N TYR A 151 -15.77 4.72 3.15
CA TYR A 151 -15.13 5.68 2.26
C TYR A 151 -14.01 6.47 2.93
N LEU A 152 -14.18 6.89 4.19
CA LEU A 152 -13.10 7.53 4.94
C LEU A 152 -11.89 6.61 5.06
N TRP A 153 -12.11 5.34 5.38
CA TRP A 153 -11.05 4.33 5.41
C TRP A 153 -10.37 4.18 4.04
N ASN A 154 -11.15 4.10 2.95
CA ASN A 154 -10.58 4.00 1.60
C ASN A 154 -9.71 5.19 1.21
N ILE A 155 -10.19 6.42 1.49
CA ILE A 155 -9.44 7.65 1.20
C ILE A 155 -8.16 7.67 2.03
N LEU A 156 -8.23 7.29 3.31
CA LEU A 156 -7.06 7.21 4.19
C LEU A 156 -6.04 6.18 3.67
N MET A 157 -6.48 4.99 3.24
CA MET A 157 -5.60 3.96 2.69
C MET A 157 -5.00 4.37 1.35
N LEU A 158 -5.77 5.04 0.49
CA LEU A 158 -5.27 5.58 -0.78
C LEU A 158 -4.18 6.62 -0.53
N ALA A 159 -4.45 7.59 0.34
CA ALA A 159 -3.47 8.60 0.72
C ALA A 159 -2.21 7.97 1.32
N GLY A 160 -2.37 7.04 2.27
CA GLY A 160 -1.25 6.29 2.86
C GLY A 160 -0.45 5.52 1.82
N SER A 161 -1.11 4.87 0.85
CA SER A 161 -0.44 4.15 -0.24
C SER A 161 0.37 5.06 -1.17
N ILE A 162 -0.15 6.25 -1.48
CA ILE A 162 0.60 7.25 -2.27
C ILE A 162 1.84 7.68 -1.50
N CYS A 163 1.70 8.00 -0.21
CA CYS A 163 2.82 8.42 0.62
C CYS A 163 3.86 7.30 0.76
N ALA A 164 3.46 6.07 1.05
CA ALA A 164 4.40 4.93 1.13
C ALA A 164 5.16 4.71 -0.19
N LEU A 165 4.49 4.84 -1.33
CA LEU A 165 5.14 4.72 -2.65
C LEU A 165 6.12 5.87 -2.94
N VAL A 166 5.77 7.10 -2.54
CA VAL A 166 6.67 8.26 -2.67
C VAL A 166 7.90 8.07 -1.78
N TYR A 167 7.71 7.63 -0.53
CA TYR A 167 8.81 7.29 0.38
C TYR A 167 9.69 6.19 -0.20
N ALA A 168 9.11 5.08 -0.66
CA ALA A 168 9.87 3.98 -1.27
C ALA A 168 10.65 4.40 -2.53
N ALA A 169 10.15 5.38 -3.30
CA ALA A 169 10.89 5.95 -4.42
C ALA A 169 12.10 6.76 -3.93
N LYS A 170 11.93 7.53 -2.86
CA LYS A 170 13.00 8.35 -2.24
C LYS A 170 14.07 7.51 -1.55
N SER A 171 13.69 6.44 -0.84
CA SER A 171 14.65 5.58 -0.14
C SER A 171 15.66 4.89 -1.08
N ARG A 172 15.35 4.77 -2.38
CA ARG A 172 16.28 4.27 -3.40
C ARG A 172 17.39 5.24 -3.77
N GLU A 173 17.26 6.51 -3.39
CA GLU A 173 18.26 7.56 -3.64
C GLU A 173 19.26 7.72 -2.48
N ILE A 174 19.15 6.87 -1.44
CA ILE A 174 20.06 6.90 -0.29
C ILE A 174 21.48 6.50 -0.75
N PRO A 175 22.51 7.30 -0.43
CA PRO A 175 23.88 7.01 -0.83
C PRO A 175 24.43 5.77 -0.12
N THR A 176 25.43 5.13 -0.72
CA THR A 176 26.16 4.00 -0.14
C THR A 176 26.80 4.41 1.19
N GLN A 177 26.57 3.62 2.24
CA GLN A 177 27.17 3.84 3.55
C GLN A 177 28.44 3.00 3.69
N TYR A 178 29.36 3.49 4.53
CA TYR A 178 30.66 2.85 4.73
C TYR A 178 30.93 2.65 6.22
N MET A 179 31.59 1.55 6.54
CA MET A 179 32.21 1.31 7.83
C MET A 179 33.73 1.25 7.67
N PHE A 180 34.46 1.75 8.66
CA PHE A 180 35.90 1.66 8.70
C PHE A 180 36.33 0.74 9.83
N CYS A 181 37.22 -0.20 9.56
CA CYS A 181 37.59 -1.24 10.53
C CYS A 181 39.10 -1.50 10.51
N TYR A 182 39.63 -2.04 11.61
CA TYR A 182 40.99 -2.59 11.61
C TYR A 182 41.07 -3.86 10.75
N PRO A 183 42.15 -4.08 9.97
CA PRO A 183 42.25 -5.23 9.07
C PRO A 183 42.43 -6.58 9.81
N ASP A 184 42.89 -6.55 11.06
CA ASP A 184 43.21 -7.77 11.82
C ASP A 184 42.01 -8.32 12.61
N VAL A 185 40.95 -7.52 12.77
CA VAL A 185 39.76 -7.89 13.56
C VAL A 185 38.51 -7.76 12.67
N PRO A 186 37.83 -8.87 12.33
CA PRO A 186 36.62 -8.80 11.54
C PRO A 186 35.48 -8.11 12.32
N PRO A 187 34.62 -7.34 11.64
CA PRO A 187 33.46 -6.71 12.25
C PRO A 187 32.47 -7.77 12.77
N TYR A 188 31.68 -7.38 13.78
CA TYR A 188 30.45 -8.12 14.10
C TYR A 188 29.48 -8.04 12.92
N GLN A 189 28.53 -8.99 12.86
CA GLN A 189 27.49 -8.94 11.83
C GLN A 189 26.67 -7.67 11.95
N SER A 190 26.19 -7.35 13.15
CA SER A 190 25.52 -6.09 13.45
C SER A 190 26.19 -5.37 14.62
N THR A 191 26.22 -4.04 14.54
CA THR A 191 26.59 -3.15 15.64
C THR A 191 25.44 -2.18 15.88
N SER A 192 25.02 -2.03 17.14
CA SER A 192 24.07 -0.99 17.57
C SER A 192 24.80 0.30 17.98
N ASN A 193 24.15 1.44 17.78
CA ASN A 193 24.64 2.73 18.23
C ASN A 193 24.25 2.99 19.70
N ASP A 194 25.22 3.16 20.61
CA ASP A 194 24.92 3.59 21.99
C ASP A 194 24.66 5.11 22.12
N GLY A 195 24.70 5.82 20.99
CA GLY A 195 24.48 7.26 20.89
C GLY A 195 25.71 7.96 20.32
N TRP A 196 25.49 9.00 19.51
CA TRP A 196 26.60 9.73 18.89
C TRP A 196 27.21 10.76 19.85
N GLU A 197 28.50 10.60 20.17
CA GLU A 197 29.23 11.63 20.90
C GLU A 197 29.91 12.63 19.95
N SER A 198 29.83 13.92 20.27
CA SER A 198 30.46 14.97 19.46
C SER A 198 31.99 14.87 19.42
N THR A 199 32.59 14.19 20.41
CA THR A 199 34.03 13.90 20.50
C THR A 199 34.54 13.01 19.36
N TRP A 200 33.66 12.18 18.78
CA TRP A 200 34.00 11.27 17.69
C TRP A 200 34.20 11.96 16.34
N ARG A 201 33.70 13.19 16.17
CA ARG A 201 33.99 14.05 15.01
C ARG A 201 34.64 15.34 15.47
N THR A 202 35.97 15.35 15.49
CA THR A 202 36.77 16.50 15.93
C THR A 202 36.78 17.64 14.91
N SER A 203 36.70 17.30 13.62
CA SER A 203 36.76 18.27 12.53
C SER A 203 36.10 17.73 11.25
N THR A 204 36.91 17.32 10.27
CA THR A 204 36.43 16.71 9.01
C THR A 204 36.29 15.21 9.17
N TRP A 205 35.49 14.57 8.32
CA TRP A 205 35.40 13.10 8.30
C TRP A 205 36.77 12.46 8.06
N ASN A 206 37.56 13.01 7.13
CA ASN A 206 38.89 12.50 6.81
C ASN A 206 39.81 12.53 8.04
N SER A 207 39.97 13.70 8.67
CA SER A 207 40.81 13.82 9.88
C SER A 207 40.31 12.94 11.02
N SER A 208 38.99 12.87 11.25
CA SER A 208 38.43 12.09 12.36
C SER A 208 38.69 10.58 12.18
N ILE A 209 38.51 10.04 10.98
CA ILE A 209 38.76 8.63 10.69
C ILE A 209 40.25 8.29 10.87
N TRP A 210 41.14 9.08 10.25
CA TRP A 210 42.58 8.85 10.38
C TRP A 210 43.07 8.98 11.82
N GLU A 211 42.55 9.96 12.57
CA GLU A 211 42.90 10.16 13.97
C GLU A 211 42.45 8.98 14.85
N THR A 212 41.22 8.48 14.65
CA THR A 212 40.70 7.30 15.33
C THR A 212 41.60 6.07 15.15
N PHE A 213 41.99 5.75 13.92
CA PHE A 213 42.79 4.54 13.66
C PHE A 213 44.29 4.72 13.96
N SER A 214 44.79 5.96 14.03
CA SER A 214 46.18 6.25 14.41
C SER A 214 46.39 6.33 15.92
N ASN A 215 45.33 6.58 16.71
CA ASN A 215 45.41 6.74 18.16
C ASN A 215 44.55 5.71 18.91
N ILE A 216 45.21 4.75 19.56
CA ILE A 216 44.58 3.65 20.30
C ILE A 216 43.66 4.16 21.42
N THR A 217 43.97 5.30 22.06
CA THR A 217 43.10 5.82 23.13
C THR A 217 41.76 6.30 22.59
N LYS A 218 41.76 6.96 21.43
CA LYS A 218 40.53 7.41 20.76
C LYS A 218 39.72 6.25 20.20
N TRP A 219 40.39 5.22 19.70
CA TRP A 219 39.70 4.00 19.32
C TRP A 219 39.02 3.33 20.52
N GLY A 220 39.68 3.27 21.67
CA GLY A 220 39.10 2.75 22.91
C GLY A 220 37.88 3.53 23.41
N GLU A 221 37.75 4.82 23.07
CA GLU A 221 36.59 5.65 23.40
C GLU A 221 35.34 5.31 22.57
N ILE A 222 35.49 4.73 21.37
CA ILE A 222 34.36 4.31 20.54
C ILE A 222 33.69 3.05 21.11
N GLY A 223 34.47 2.19 21.77
CA GLY A 223 33.95 0.94 22.35
C GLY A 223 33.53 -0.12 21.34
N ASP A 224 33.80 0.06 20.04
CA ASP A 224 33.47 -0.88 18.96
C ASP A 224 34.68 -1.17 18.03
N ILE A 225 34.60 -2.25 17.28
CA ILE A 225 35.63 -2.72 16.32
C ILE A 225 35.71 -1.78 15.11
N CYS A 226 34.59 -1.17 14.72
CA CYS A 226 34.49 -0.35 13.52
C CYS A 226 33.94 1.04 13.81
N TYR A 227 34.41 2.01 13.04
CA TYR A 227 33.91 3.38 13.05
C TYR A 227 32.83 3.52 11.98
N ASN A 228 31.61 3.87 12.42
CA ASN A 228 30.41 3.96 11.58
C ASN A 228 29.91 5.41 11.48
N PRO A 229 30.28 6.16 10.42
CA PRO A 229 29.86 7.55 10.23
C PRO A 229 28.35 7.78 10.22
N CYS A 230 27.58 6.78 9.80
CA CYS A 230 26.12 6.85 9.76
C CYS A 230 25.49 7.02 11.15
N PHE A 231 26.22 6.69 12.23
CA PHE A 231 25.75 6.94 13.60
C PHE A 231 25.63 8.42 13.95
N ASN A 232 26.24 9.31 13.17
CA ASN A 232 26.09 10.77 13.27
C ASN A 232 24.83 11.30 12.57
N THR A 233 23.86 10.44 12.29
CA THR A 233 22.58 10.82 11.69
C THR A 233 21.50 10.81 12.76
N SER A 234 20.53 11.72 12.63
CA SER A 234 19.39 11.81 13.55
C SER A 234 18.10 11.93 12.74
N GLN A 235 17.03 11.35 13.26
CA GLN A 235 15.70 11.50 12.68
C GLN A 235 14.66 11.84 13.74
N ILE A 236 13.51 12.38 13.31
CA ILE A 236 12.49 12.89 14.23
C ILE A 236 11.69 11.77 14.90
N LEU A 237 11.60 10.61 14.25
CA LEU A 237 10.77 9.46 14.65
C LEU A 237 11.46 8.52 15.65
N ARG A 238 12.79 8.52 15.71
CA ARG A 238 13.57 7.56 16.51
C ARG A 238 14.68 8.27 17.27
N GLN A 239 15.09 7.64 18.36
CA GLN A 239 16.30 8.03 19.05
C GLN A 239 17.51 7.56 18.23
N THR A 240 18.60 8.32 18.28
CA THR A 240 19.85 7.96 17.59
C THR A 240 20.42 6.63 18.09
N THR A 241 20.09 6.23 19.31
CA THR A 241 20.57 5.00 19.97
C THR A 241 19.92 3.71 19.45
N THR A 242 18.93 3.80 18.56
CA THR A 242 18.30 2.61 17.95
C THR A 242 18.81 2.32 16.55
N LEU A 243 19.77 3.11 16.07
CA LEU A 243 20.35 2.91 14.76
C LEU A 243 21.30 1.71 14.80
N GLU A 244 21.18 0.84 13.80
CA GLU A 244 22.05 -0.32 13.64
C GLU A 244 22.84 -0.22 12.33
N SER A 245 24.05 -0.77 12.33
CA SER A 245 24.88 -0.95 11.13
C SER A 245 25.11 -2.44 10.89
N TRP A 246 24.87 -2.90 9.67
CA TRP A 246 25.14 -4.26 9.22
C TRP A 246 26.21 -4.26 8.13
N VAL A 247 27.17 -5.17 8.28
CA VAL A 247 28.09 -5.59 7.22
C VAL A 247 27.31 -6.14 6.03
N THR A 248 27.38 -5.48 4.88
CA THR A 248 26.77 -6.00 3.65
C THR A 248 27.45 -7.33 3.29
N GLU A 249 26.69 -8.43 3.23
CA GLU A 249 27.24 -9.74 2.84
C GLU A 249 27.42 -9.82 1.30
N ARG A 250 28.41 -10.58 0.83
CA ARG A 250 28.66 -10.83 -0.61
C ARG A 250 27.48 -11.50 -1.32
N ARG A 251 26.55 -12.07 -0.55
CA ARG A 251 25.30 -12.70 -0.97
C ARG A 251 24.04 -11.96 -0.51
N SER A 252 24.18 -10.86 0.22
CA SER A 252 23.02 -10.01 0.47
C SER A 252 22.62 -9.42 -0.87
N GLU A 253 21.48 -9.89 -1.36
CA GLU A 253 20.78 -9.51 -2.57
C GLU A 253 20.32 -8.05 -2.48
N ALA A 254 21.17 -7.11 -2.03
CA ALA A 254 20.90 -5.69 -2.06
C ALA A 254 20.84 -5.15 -3.51
N SER A 255 21.19 -5.96 -4.52
CA SER A 255 21.06 -5.57 -5.94
C SER A 255 20.70 -6.67 -6.94
N HIS A 256 20.60 -7.96 -6.56
CA HIS A 256 20.30 -9.04 -7.51
C HIS A 256 19.27 -10.02 -6.96
N GLY A 257 18.00 -9.69 -7.17
CA GLY A 257 16.90 -10.61 -6.99
C GLY A 257 17.01 -11.79 -7.97
N ASN A 258 16.47 -12.92 -7.55
CA ASN A 258 16.30 -14.08 -8.41
C ASN A 258 15.64 -13.68 -9.75
N ARG A 259 16.26 -14.05 -10.88
CA ARG A 259 15.81 -13.77 -12.26
C ARG A 259 14.32 -14.02 -12.56
N ILE A 260 13.67 -14.89 -11.80
CA ILE A 260 12.24 -15.21 -11.96
C ILE A 260 11.39 -14.11 -11.32
N TRP A 261 11.77 -13.73 -10.12
CA TRP A 261 11.18 -12.67 -9.33
C TRP A 261 11.49 -11.34 -9.99
N ASP A 262 12.74 -10.97 -10.33
CA ASP A 262 13.06 -9.72 -11.06
C ASP A 262 12.31 -9.55 -12.39
N ARG A 263 11.94 -10.66 -13.05
CA ARG A 263 11.16 -10.66 -14.30
C ARG A 263 9.66 -10.52 -14.07
N LEU A 264 9.17 -10.92 -12.90
CA LEU A 264 7.83 -10.57 -12.39
C LEU A 264 7.81 -9.19 -11.68
N ILE A 265 8.97 -8.76 -11.16
CA ILE A 265 9.28 -7.65 -10.23
C ILE A 265 9.95 -6.47 -10.96
N TYR A 266 9.63 -6.28 -12.23
CA TYR A 266 9.52 -4.92 -12.79
C TYR A 266 8.29 -4.17 -12.22
N SER A 267 7.94 -4.48 -10.94
CA SER A 267 6.62 -4.43 -10.29
C SER A 267 6.27 -3.07 -9.67
N ASN A 268 7.14 -2.07 -9.72
CA ASN A 268 6.69 -0.69 -9.50
C ASN A 268 5.52 -0.39 -10.46
N ARG A 269 5.68 -0.69 -11.76
CA ARG A 269 4.63 -0.47 -12.76
C ARG A 269 3.40 -1.33 -12.52
N TYR A 270 3.56 -2.56 -12.04
CA TYR A 270 2.44 -3.46 -11.76
C TYR A 270 1.62 -2.97 -10.57
N ILE A 271 2.27 -2.64 -9.44
CA ILE A 271 1.61 -2.10 -8.25
C ILE A 271 0.92 -0.78 -8.57
N TYR A 272 1.60 0.15 -9.26
CA TYR A 272 0.98 1.41 -9.72
C TYR A 272 -0.22 1.15 -10.63
N SER A 273 -0.10 0.24 -11.60
CA SER A 273 -1.21 -0.11 -12.49
C SER A 273 -2.38 -0.70 -11.73
N LEU A 274 -2.12 -1.48 -10.69
CA LEU A 274 -3.14 -2.14 -9.89
C LEU A 274 -3.85 -1.13 -8.97
N ILE A 275 -3.12 -0.24 -8.31
CA ILE A 275 -3.70 0.86 -7.52
C ILE A 275 -4.53 1.78 -8.40
N ILE A 276 -4.02 2.17 -9.58
CA ILE A 276 -4.74 3.00 -10.55
C ILE A 276 -6.01 2.29 -11.04
N LEU A 277 -5.91 1.00 -11.39
CA LEU A 277 -7.07 0.23 -11.84
C LEU A 277 -8.12 0.08 -10.73
N CYS A 278 -7.70 -0.22 -9.50
CA CYS A 278 -8.58 -0.25 -8.33
C CYS A 278 -9.23 1.12 -8.09
N PHE A 279 -8.49 2.22 -8.25
CA PHE A 279 -9.01 3.58 -8.12
C PHE A 279 -10.08 3.89 -9.17
N ILE A 280 -9.80 3.61 -10.46
CA ILE A 280 -10.76 3.80 -11.55
C ILE A 280 -12.02 2.97 -11.31
N LEU A 281 -11.86 1.69 -10.96
CA LEU A 281 -12.99 0.79 -10.70
C LEU A 281 -13.80 1.23 -9.47
N ASN A 282 -13.14 1.71 -8.40
CA ASN A 282 -13.82 2.29 -7.24
C ASN A 282 -14.64 3.53 -7.64
N ILE A 283 -14.07 4.47 -8.40
CA ILE A 283 -14.80 5.65 -8.91
C ILE A 283 -15.99 5.22 -9.77
N VAL A 284 -15.80 4.27 -10.67
CA VAL A 284 -16.85 3.78 -11.57
C VAL A 284 -18.00 3.16 -10.76
N LEU A 285 -17.70 2.24 -9.84
CA LEU A 285 -18.70 1.59 -8.98
C LEU A 285 -19.42 2.60 -8.06
N LEU A 286 -18.70 3.60 -7.55
CA LEU A 286 -19.24 4.66 -6.71
C LEU A 286 -20.16 5.58 -7.50
N THR A 287 -19.75 5.99 -8.69
CA THR A 287 -20.53 6.82 -9.61
C THR A 287 -21.87 6.14 -9.95
N PHE A 288 -21.86 4.83 -10.17
CA PHE A 288 -23.10 4.07 -10.42
C PHE A 288 -24.00 3.91 -9.19
N LYS A 289 -23.45 3.98 -7.97
CA LYS A 289 -24.23 3.92 -6.73
C LYS A 289 -24.93 5.24 -6.42
N PHE A 290 -24.34 6.37 -6.83
CA PHE A 290 -24.92 7.71 -6.61
C PHE A 290 -25.80 8.20 -7.76
N LEU A 291 -25.55 7.77 -9.00
CA LEU A 291 -26.44 8.08 -10.12
C LEU A 291 -27.74 7.27 -9.99
N PRO A 292 -28.91 7.85 -10.35
CA PRO A 292 -30.20 7.15 -10.39
C PRO A 292 -30.28 6.18 -11.58
N TYR A 293 -29.24 5.37 -11.78
CA TYR A 293 -29.15 4.38 -12.82
C TYR A 293 -29.67 3.06 -12.29
N LYS A 294 -30.86 2.63 -12.75
CA LYS A 294 -31.38 1.28 -12.48
C LYS A 294 -30.57 0.28 -13.30
N SER A 295 -29.38 -0.10 -12.82
CA SER A 295 -28.59 -1.17 -13.42
C SER A 295 -29.39 -2.47 -13.39
N ARG A 296 -29.46 -3.18 -14.53
CA ARG A 296 -30.21 -4.45 -14.66
C ARG A 296 -29.50 -5.65 -14.04
N ILE A 297 -28.25 -5.47 -13.62
CA ILE A 297 -27.43 -6.53 -13.04
C ILE A 297 -27.69 -6.59 -11.52
N PRO A 298 -28.19 -7.72 -10.98
CA PRO A 298 -28.35 -7.88 -9.54
C PRO A 298 -26.96 -7.95 -8.89
N SER A 299 -26.58 -6.86 -8.23
CA SER A 299 -25.21 -6.49 -7.89
C SER A 299 -24.57 -7.28 -6.73
N ALA A 300 -25.10 -8.43 -6.32
CA ALA A 300 -24.67 -9.07 -5.07
C ALA A 300 -24.29 -10.56 -5.19
N GLN A 301 -24.59 -11.25 -6.29
CA GLN A 301 -24.34 -12.70 -6.39
C GLN A 301 -23.91 -13.13 -7.80
N ILE A 302 -22.63 -13.48 -7.99
CA ILE A 302 -22.12 -14.09 -9.23
C ILE A 302 -22.92 -15.34 -9.62
N VAL A 303 -23.36 -16.15 -8.65
CA VAL A 303 -24.15 -17.36 -8.94
C VAL A 303 -25.49 -17.00 -9.62
N VAL A 304 -26.11 -15.89 -9.23
CA VAL A 304 -27.35 -15.40 -9.86
C VAL A 304 -27.05 -14.84 -11.24
N ILE A 305 -25.95 -14.08 -11.40
CA ILE A 305 -25.51 -13.57 -12.70
C ILE A 305 -25.17 -14.72 -13.66
N TRP A 306 -24.49 -15.76 -13.17
CA TRP A 306 -24.06 -16.92 -13.97
C TRP A 306 -25.24 -17.81 -14.35
N ARG A 307 -26.25 -17.94 -13.48
CA ARG A 307 -27.53 -18.58 -13.81
C ARG A 307 -28.33 -17.75 -14.83
N ALA A 308 -28.36 -16.42 -14.66
CA ALA A 308 -29.09 -15.51 -15.55
C ALA A 308 -28.32 -15.12 -16.83
N LYS A 309 -27.12 -15.65 -17.07
CA LYS A 309 -26.24 -15.24 -18.18
C LYS A 309 -26.92 -15.31 -19.56
N LYS A 310 -27.74 -16.33 -19.79
CA LYS A 310 -28.47 -16.53 -21.06
C LYS A 310 -29.61 -15.53 -21.23
N GLU A 311 -30.16 -15.01 -20.14
CA GLU A 311 -31.27 -14.06 -20.13
C GLU A 311 -30.74 -12.63 -20.26
N ILE A 312 -29.65 -12.31 -19.56
CA ILE A 312 -28.90 -11.07 -19.71
C ILE A 312 -28.39 -10.92 -21.15
N TRP A 313 -27.77 -11.96 -21.71
CA TRP A 313 -27.27 -11.93 -23.09
C TRP A 313 -28.39 -11.81 -24.14
N ARG A 314 -29.55 -12.43 -23.89
CA ARG A 314 -30.72 -12.27 -24.76
C ARG A 314 -31.24 -10.84 -24.71
N SER A 315 -31.40 -10.27 -23.52
CA SER A 315 -31.83 -8.87 -23.36
C SER A 315 -30.87 -7.88 -24.03
N PHE A 316 -29.55 -8.09 -23.95
CA PHE A 316 -28.56 -7.28 -24.68
C PHE A 316 -28.69 -7.41 -26.19
N LYS A 317 -28.85 -8.65 -26.68
CA LYS A 317 -28.99 -8.93 -28.11
C LYS A 317 -30.28 -8.34 -28.66
N ASP A 318 -31.36 -8.38 -27.89
CA ASP A 318 -32.67 -7.86 -28.26
C ASP A 318 -32.67 -6.33 -28.31
N GLU A 319 -32.04 -5.63 -27.35
CA GLU A 319 -31.89 -4.17 -27.42
C GLU A 319 -30.94 -3.71 -28.52
N PHE A 320 -29.85 -4.43 -28.76
CA PHE A 320 -28.97 -4.13 -29.90
C PHE A 320 -29.74 -4.30 -31.21
N LYS A 321 -30.58 -5.34 -31.31
CA LYS A 321 -31.39 -5.62 -32.49
C LYS A 321 -32.53 -4.62 -32.67
N GLU A 322 -33.23 -4.20 -31.60
CA GLU A 322 -34.26 -3.15 -31.62
C GLU A 322 -33.67 -1.77 -31.96
N SER A 323 -32.50 -1.45 -31.40
CA SER A 323 -31.77 -0.22 -31.72
C SER A 323 -31.30 -0.19 -33.17
N LEU A 324 -31.00 -1.34 -33.77
CA LEU A 324 -30.56 -1.45 -35.17
C LEU A 324 -31.75 -1.50 -36.15
N SER A 325 -32.91 -2.00 -35.71
CA SER A 325 -34.10 -2.21 -36.55
C SER A 325 -35.07 -1.03 -36.57
N THR A 326 -34.86 0.00 -35.74
CA THR A 326 -35.70 1.21 -35.71
C THR A 326 -35.13 2.37 -36.55
N PRO A 327 -34.94 2.23 -37.88
CA PRO A 327 -34.89 3.40 -38.77
C PRO A 327 -36.01 3.41 -39.82
N ARG A 328 -37.01 2.51 -39.77
CA ARG A 328 -37.95 2.34 -40.89
C ARG A 328 -39.39 2.86 -40.69
N ASN A 329 -39.90 3.02 -39.47
CA ASN A 329 -41.33 3.29 -39.26
C ASN A 329 -41.67 4.73 -38.82
N GLY A 330 -40.72 5.66 -38.88
CA GLY A 330 -40.92 7.05 -38.44
C GLY A 330 -41.15 8.07 -39.56
N LEU A 331 -41.28 7.65 -40.82
CA LEU A 331 -41.35 8.56 -41.97
C LEU A 331 -42.42 8.16 -42.99
N GLU A 332 -43.64 7.89 -42.52
CA GLU A 332 -44.83 7.80 -43.38
C GLU A 332 -45.92 8.77 -42.91
N THR A 333 -45.60 10.06 -42.82
CA THR A 333 -46.58 11.13 -43.11
C THR A 333 -45.86 12.46 -43.34
N LYS A 334 -45.58 12.79 -44.61
CA LYS A 334 -45.66 14.15 -45.19
C LYS A 334 -45.24 14.15 -46.66
N GLU A 335 -46.27 14.12 -47.50
CA GLU A 335 -46.48 14.83 -48.78
C GLU A 335 -45.30 15.19 -49.69
N THR A 336 -45.38 14.63 -50.91
CA THR A 336 -45.33 15.30 -52.23
C THR A 336 -44.65 16.68 -52.32
N TYR A 337 -43.50 16.76 -53.01
CA TYR A 337 -43.26 17.58 -54.22
C TYR A 337 -41.84 17.34 -54.78
N ASN A 338 -41.73 17.34 -56.11
CA ASN A 338 -40.52 17.08 -56.90
C ASN A 338 -39.43 18.15 -56.71
N THR A 339 -38.16 17.73 -56.58
CA THR A 339 -37.03 18.34 -57.32
C THR A 339 -35.79 17.44 -57.36
N LYS A 340 -35.11 17.46 -58.51
CA LYS A 340 -33.95 16.65 -58.91
C LYS A 340 -32.63 17.10 -58.28
N ASN A 341 -31.73 16.12 -58.16
CA ASN A 341 -30.26 16.20 -58.21
C ASN A 341 -29.48 16.88 -57.06
N SER A 342 -28.83 16.05 -56.24
CA SER A 342 -27.37 15.92 -56.21
C SER A 342 -26.96 14.85 -55.18
N ARG A 343 -26.14 13.89 -55.62
CA ARG A 343 -25.58 12.84 -54.77
C ARG A 343 -24.61 13.48 -53.77
N SER A 344 -25.00 13.51 -52.50
CA SER A 344 -24.04 13.61 -51.39
C SER A 344 -24.16 12.33 -50.56
N CYS A 345 -23.19 11.43 -50.74
CA CYS A 345 -23.05 10.18 -49.98
C CYS A 345 -22.93 10.44 -48.45
N TRP A 346 -22.67 11.68 -48.05
CA TRP A 346 -22.45 12.11 -46.68
C TRP A 346 -23.71 12.50 -45.90
N SER A 347 -24.88 12.64 -46.54
CA SER A 347 -26.13 12.86 -45.79
C SER A 347 -26.71 11.57 -45.18
N ARG A 348 -26.24 10.39 -45.61
CA ARG A 348 -26.69 9.08 -45.13
C ARG A 348 -26.14 8.65 -43.78
N ILE A 349 -25.09 9.31 -43.29
CA ILE A 349 -24.43 8.96 -42.01
C ILE A 349 -25.02 9.79 -40.84
N ARG A 350 -25.85 10.80 -41.12
CA ARG A 350 -26.36 11.73 -40.11
C ARG A 350 -27.39 11.20 -39.09
N PRO A 351 -28.15 10.10 -39.28
CA PRO A 351 -29.05 9.62 -38.23
C PRO A 351 -28.41 8.57 -37.30
N VAL A 352 -27.15 8.17 -37.52
CA VAL A 352 -26.44 7.23 -36.62
C VAL A 352 -26.06 7.90 -35.29
N PHE A 353 -26.01 9.24 -35.26
CA PHE A 353 -25.82 10.06 -34.06
C PHE A 353 -27.14 10.62 -33.49
N THR A 354 -28.22 9.84 -33.56
CA THR A 354 -29.42 10.21 -32.80
C THR A 354 -29.10 10.06 -31.31
N ILE A 355 -29.35 11.09 -30.50
CA ILE A 355 -29.12 11.11 -29.03
C ILE A 355 -29.62 9.83 -28.34
N ARG A 356 -30.65 9.18 -28.90
CA ARG A 356 -31.19 7.88 -28.45
C ARG A 356 -30.23 6.70 -28.64
N PHE A 357 -29.56 6.59 -29.79
CA PHE A 357 -28.55 5.55 -30.04
C PHE A 357 -27.33 5.76 -29.13
N LEU A 358 -26.85 6.99 -29.02
CA LEU A 358 -25.76 7.33 -28.11
C LEU A 358 -26.12 6.99 -26.65
N LYS A 359 -27.36 7.29 -26.22
CA LYS A 359 -27.85 6.94 -24.88
C LYS A 359 -27.95 5.42 -24.67
N ALA A 360 -28.41 4.66 -25.66
CA ALA A 360 -28.48 3.20 -25.57
C ALA A 360 -27.08 2.55 -25.55
N PHE A 361 -26.18 3.02 -26.40
CA PHE A 361 -24.79 2.58 -26.44
C PHE A 361 -24.04 2.88 -25.13
N LEU A 362 -24.23 4.08 -24.57
CA LEU A 362 -23.67 4.45 -23.26
C LEU A 362 -24.20 3.55 -22.13
N ARG A 363 -25.47 3.14 -22.19
CA ARG A 363 -26.05 2.18 -21.23
C ARG A 363 -25.40 0.80 -21.33
N ILE A 364 -25.19 0.32 -22.55
CA ILE A 364 -24.53 -0.97 -22.79
C ILE A 364 -23.09 -0.96 -22.29
N ILE A 365 -22.35 0.13 -22.57
CA ILE A 365 -20.98 0.30 -22.05
C ILE A 365 -20.99 0.36 -20.53
N ALA A 366 -21.94 1.07 -19.92
CA ALA A 366 -22.06 1.15 -18.47
C ALA A 366 -22.30 -0.23 -17.84
N ASP A 367 -23.24 -1.01 -18.36
CA ASP A 367 -23.54 -2.35 -17.85
C ASP A 367 -22.37 -3.32 -18.08
N LEU A 368 -21.65 -3.21 -19.21
CA LEU A 368 -20.43 -3.98 -19.48
C LEU A 368 -19.30 -3.60 -18.51
N GLY A 369 -19.14 -2.31 -18.22
CA GLY A 369 -18.15 -1.80 -17.25
C GLY A 369 -18.43 -2.28 -15.83
N ILE A 370 -19.70 -2.29 -15.40
CA ILE A 370 -20.13 -2.85 -14.12
C ILE A 370 -19.81 -4.35 -14.06
N LEU A 371 -20.13 -5.11 -15.11
CA LEU A 371 -19.83 -6.54 -15.17
C LEU A 371 -18.33 -6.82 -15.10
N PHE A 372 -17.53 -6.04 -15.83
CA PHE A 372 -16.07 -6.13 -15.78
C PHE A 372 -15.54 -5.81 -14.38
N GLY A 373 -16.01 -4.72 -13.76
CA GLY A 373 -15.62 -4.34 -12.41
C GLY A 373 -15.95 -5.41 -11.37
N LEU A 374 -17.12 -6.04 -11.47
CA LEU A 374 -17.52 -7.16 -10.59
C LEU A 374 -16.65 -8.40 -10.80
N LEU A 375 -16.33 -8.76 -12.05
CA LEU A 375 -15.49 -9.91 -12.37
C LEU A 375 -14.05 -9.68 -11.89
N PHE A 376 -13.51 -8.50 -12.16
CA PHE A 376 -12.19 -8.09 -11.69
C PHE A 376 -12.14 -8.11 -10.16
N SER A 377 -13.10 -7.48 -9.49
CA SER A 377 -13.23 -7.44 -8.03
C SER A 377 -13.24 -8.82 -7.39
N MET A 378 -13.97 -9.76 -7.97
CA MET A 378 -14.27 -11.02 -7.30
C MET A 378 -13.29 -12.15 -7.62
N ILE A 379 -12.55 -12.06 -8.73
CA ILE A 379 -11.64 -13.13 -9.16
C ILE A 379 -10.20 -12.62 -9.24
N ILE A 380 -9.98 -11.51 -9.94
CA ILE A 380 -8.63 -11.02 -10.21
C ILE A 380 -8.07 -10.36 -8.96
N SER A 381 -8.82 -9.45 -8.34
CA SER A 381 -8.37 -8.69 -7.17
C SER A 381 -7.86 -9.56 -6.02
N PRO A 382 -8.57 -10.62 -5.56
CA PRO A 382 -8.09 -11.46 -4.45
C PRO A 382 -6.79 -12.20 -4.78
N LEU A 383 -6.67 -12.72 -6.01
CA LEU A 383 -5.45 -13.41 -6.45
C LEU A 383 -4.26 -12.44 -6.50
N THR A 384 -4.49 -11.22 -6.98
CA THR A 384 -3.44 -10.20 -7.02
C THR A 384 -3.03 -9.72 -5.63
N ILE A 385 -3.97 -9.64 -4.68
CA ILE A 385 -3.68 -9.28 -3.29
C ILE A 385 -2.79 -10.36 -2.64
N ILE A 386 -3.14 -11.64 -2.82
CA ILE A 386 -2.34 -12.76 -2.30
C ILE A 386 -0.93 -12.74 -2.91
N GLY A 387 -0.83 -12.52 -4.23
CA GLY A 387 0.46 -12.40 -4.91
C GLY A 387 1.30 -11.23 -4.39
N PHE A 388 0.68 -10.07 -4.15
CA PHE A 388 1.34 -8.91 -3.57
C PHE A 388 1.82 -9.16 -2.15
N VAL A 389 0.98 -9.71 -1.26
CA VAL A 389 1.33 -10.01 0.13
C VAL A 389 2.49 -11.01 0.20
N ALA A 390 2.43 -12.09 -0.59
CA ALA A 390 3.51 -13.07 -0.64
C ALA A 390 4.83 -12.47 -1.14
N TYR A 391 4.77 -11.56 -2.11
CA TYR A 391 5.93 -10.86 -2.63
C TYR A 391 6.55 -9.91 -1.58
N ILE A 392 5.73 -9.04 -0.98
CA ILE A 392 6.27 -8.03 -0.06
C ILE A 392 6.77 -8.64 1.25
N GLU A 393 6.15 -9.70 1.76
CA GLU A 393 6.66 -10.41 2.94
C GLU A 393 7.93 -11.20 2.64
N TRP A 394 8.07 -11.77 1.43
CA TRP A 394 9.33 -12.38 1.01
C TRP A 394 10.45 -11.34 0.94
N TRP A 395 10.14 -10.14 0.45
CA TRP A 395 11.09 -9.02 0.41
C TRP A 395 11.49 -8.61 1.84
N ILE A 396 10.53 -8.24 2.70
CA ILE A 396 10.77 -7.82 4.09
C ILE A 396 11.55 -8.87 4.89
N HIS A 397 11.31 -10.17 4.66
CA HIS A 397 12.03 -11.24 5.35
C HIS A 397 13.54 -11.28 5.00
N ASN A 398 13.91 -10.80 3.81
CA ASN A 398 15.29 -10.83 3.33
C ASN A 398 16.06 -9.52 3.61
N ASP A 399 15.39 -8.41 3.93
CA ASP A 399 16.04 -7.11 4.17
C ASP A 399 16.66 -6.94 5.56
N GLY A 400 16.38 -7.83 6.52
CA GLY A 400 17.13 -7.91 7.77
C GLY A 400 16.36 -8.37 9.00
N PRO A 401 17.02 -8.42 10.17
CA PRO A 401 16.41 -8.87 11.42
C PRO A 401 15.35 -7.87 11.92
N SER A 402 14.20 -8.39 12.35
CA SER A 402 13.03 -7.58 12.77
C SER A 402 12.97 -7.31 14.28
N GLN A 403 14.11 -7.11 14.94
CA GLN A 403 14.17 -6.99 16.40
C GLN A 403 14.50 -5.57 16.85
N GLU A 404 13.47 -4.79 17.17
CA GLU A 404 13.62 -3.57 17.97
C GLU A 404 13.36 -3.88 19.45
N ASN A 405 14.09 -3.22 20.35
CA ASN A 405 13.72 -3.17 21.77
C ASN A 405 12.38 -2.42 21.95
N PRO A 406 11.44 -2.91 22.79
CA PRO A 406 10.02 -2.51 22.79
C PRO A 406 9.69 -1.07 23.25
N GLN A 407 10.66 -0.17 23.38
CA GLN A 407 10.47 1.05 24.18
C GLN A 407 10.14 2.32 23.39
N GLN A 408 10.26 2.39 22.06
CA GLN A 408 10.46 3.72 21.43
C GLN A 408 9.41 4.18 20.39
N VAL A 409 8.78 3.30 19.59
CA VAL A 409 7.75 3.73 18.59
C VAL A 409 6.32 3.30 18.93
N GLY A 410 6.16 2.38 19.87
CA GLY A 410 4.84 1.88 20.28
C GLY A 410 3.89 2.94 20.86
N GLN A 411 4.36 4.09 21.34
CA GLN A 411 3.54 4.96 22.20
C GLN A 411 2.51 5.82 21.45
N TRP A 412 2.84 6.38 20.27
CA TRP A 412 1.89 7.22 19.52
C TRP A 412 0.92 6.42 18.66
N SER A 413 1.31 5.24 18.18
CA SER A 413 0.45 4.40 17.34
C SER A 413 -0.80 3.93 18.10
N TYR A 414 -0.70 3.64 19.40
CA TYR A 414 -1.87 3.36 20.24
C TYR A 414 -2.79 4.57 20.38
N LEU A 415 -2.24 5.79 20.57
CA LEU A 415 -3.03 7.02 20.64
C LEU A 415 -3.78 7.29 19.33
N VAL A 416 -3.11 7.10 18.20
CA VAL A 416 -3.73 7.23 16.87
C VAL A 416 -4.83 6.19 16.67
N SER A 417 -4.59 4.94 17.06
CA SER A 417 -5.59 3.86 16.99
C SER A 417 -6.84 4.20 17.83
N ILE A 418 -6.65 4.70 19.06
CA ILE A 418 -7.75 5.18 19.92
C ILE A 418 -8.48 6.34 19.24
N GLY A 419 -7.76 7.31 18.66
CA GLY A 419 -8.35 8.43 17.95
C GLY A 419 -9.23 8.00 16.76
N LEU A 420 -8.77 7.03 15.97
CA LEU A 420 -9.54 6.45 14.86
C LEU A 420 -10.78 5.70 15.36
N LEU A 421 -10.67 4.96 16.46
CA LEU A 421 -11.81 4.28 17.09
C LEU A 421 -12.85 5.27 17.62
N VAL A 422 -12.43 6.32 18.32
CA VAL A 422 -13.32 7.37 18.83
C VAL A 422 -14.01 8.10 17.68
N THR A 423 -13.29 8.40 16.60
CA THR A 423 -13.87 9.01 15.39
C THR A 423 -14.91 8.08 14.76
N SER A 424 -14.61 6.79 14.66
CA SER A 424 -15.52 5.80 14.09
C SER A 424 -16.79 5.65 14.95
N ALA A 425 -16.63 5.57 16.27
CA ALA A 425 -17.74 5.53 17.22
C ALA A 425 -18.60 6.81 17.13
N GLY A 426 -17.98 7.99 17.03
CA GLY A 426 -18.66 9.26 16.84
C GLY A 426 -19.55 9.27 15.60
N ILE A 427 -19.05 8.80 14.46
CA ILE A 427 -19.84 8.70 13.22
C ILE A 427 -21.00 7.72 13.38
N LEU A 428 -20.80 6.59 14.06
CA LEU A 428 -21.88 5.62 14.33
C LEU A 428 -22.95 6.19 15.28
N THR A 429 -22.56 6.96 16.31
CA THR A 429 -23.56 7.63 17.18
C THR A 429 -24.40 8.65 16.42
N LEU A 430 -23.83 9.26 15.37
CA LEU A 430 -24.53 10.18 14.48
C LEU A 430 -25.37 9.47 13.40
N LYS A 431 -25.44 8.13 13.40
CA LYS A 431 -26.20 7.32 12.41
C LYS A 431 -27.62 7.87 12.20
N TYR A 432 -28.37 8.13 13.26
CA TYR A 432 -29.75 8.59 13.15
C TYR A 432 -29.90 10.02 12.61
N ARG A 433 -28.86 10.86 12.72
CA ARG A 433 -28.84 12.19 12.08
C ARG A 433 -28.44 12.12 10.61
N LEU A 434 -27.65 11.13 10.22
CA LEU A 434 -27.15 10.92 8.85
C LEU A 434 -28.08 10.04 7.99
N ALA A 435 -28.98 9.29 8.62
CA ALA A 435 -29.92 8.39 7.97
C ALA A 435 -30.90 9.14 7.06
N SER A 436 -31.22 8.53 5.91
CA SER A 436 -32.29 9.04 5.03
C SER A 436 -33.66 8.84 5.67
N ALA A 437 -34.65 9.69 5.37
CA ALA A 437 -36.04 9.46 5.79
C ALA A 437 -36.52 8.05 5.38
N LYS A 438 -36.21 7.63 4.15
CA LYS A 438 -36.51 6.29 3.62
C LYS A 438 -35.83 5.14 4.38
N GLU A 439 -34.63 5.38 4.89
CA GLU A 439 -33.85 4.39 5.65
C GLU A 439 -34.45 4.22 7.04
N LEU A 440 -34.81 5.34 7.67
CA LEU A 440 -35.51 5.38 8.94
C LEU A 440 -36.87 4.66 8.85
N ASP A 441 -37.64 4.92 7.80
CA ASP A 441 -38.94 4.27 7.57
C ASP A 441 -38.80 2.75 7.45
N THR A 442 -37.82 2.27 6.68
CA THR A 442 -37.55 0.82 6.56
C THR A 442 -37.09 0.18 7.86
N GLU A 443 -36.26 0.88 8.66
CA GLU A 443 -35.81 0.38 9.95
C GLU A 443 -36.98 0.31 10.96
N ILE A 444 -37.87 1.31 10.95
CA ILE A 444 -39.10 1.30 11.75
C ILE A 444 -40.01 0.13 11.37
N GLU A 445 -40.23 -0.12 10.07
CA GLU A 445 -41.06 -1.24 9.60
C GLU A 445 -40.47 -2.60 10.00
N THR A 446 -39.16 -2.79 9.83
CA THR A 446 -38.50 -4.04 10.22
C THR A 446 -38.54 -4.29 11.72
N LEU A 447 -38.34 -3.25 12.54
CA LEU A 447 -38.46 -3.34 13.99
C LEU A 447 -39.88 -3.69 14.42
N ARG A 448 -40.90 -3.08 13.80
CA ARG A 448 -42.31 -3.42 14.06
C ARG A 448 -42.60 -4.89 13.75
N ALA A 449 -42.15 -5.39 12.60
CA ALA A 449 -42.31 -6.79 12.22
C ALA A 449 -41.59 -7.76 13.19
N HIS A 450 -40.42 -7.36 13.71
CA HIS A 450 -39.70 -8.15 14.69
C HIS A 450 -40.42 -8.18 16.05
N LEU A 451 -40.97 -7.04 16.47
CA LEU A 451 -41.75 -6.90 17.70
C LEU A 451 -43.00 -7.79 17.64
N GLU A 452 -43.74 -7.76 16.52
CA GLU A 452 -44.90 -8.63 16.30
C GLU A 452 -44.53 -10.12 16.38
N LYS A 453 -43.35 -10.50 15.87
CA LYS A 453 -42.84 -11.88 15.94
C LYS A 453 -42.50 -12.31 17.36
N LEU A 454 -41.95 -11.40 18.18
CA LEU A 454 -41.67 -11.65 19.59
C LEU A 454 -42.96 -11.73 20.40
N GLU A 455 -43.94 -10.88 20.12
CA GLU A 455 -45.26 -10.93 20.74
C GLU A 455 -45.99 -12.24 20.44
N LYS A 456 -45.96 -12.73 19.18
CA LYS A 456 -46.50 -14.05 18.83
C LYS A 456 -45.84 -15.18 19.59
N ARG A 457 -44.52 -15.14 19.78
CA ARG A 457 -43.80 -16.15 20.59
C ARG A 457 -44.16 -16.08 22.07
N ARG A 458 -44.30 -14.87 22.62
CA ARG A 458 -44.76 -14.67 23.99
C ARG A 458 -46.19 -15.20 24.18
N GLY A 459 -47.07 -14.93 23.22
CA GLY A 459 -48.45 -15.42 23.23
C GLY A 459 -48.58 -16.95 23.08
N SER A 460 -47.57 -17.63 22.53
CA SER A 460 -47.51 -19.11 22.46
C SER A 460 -46.87 -19.79 23.68
N LEU A 461 -46.30 -18.99 24.60
CA LEU A 461 -45.68 -19.46 25.86
C LEU A 461 -46.63 -19.32 27.06
N ASN A 462 -47.72 -18.58 26.89
CA ASN A 462 -48.89 -18.57 27.79
C ASN A 462 -49.97 -19.49 27.21
#